data_AF-A0A8H3LQJ5-F1
#
_entry.id   AF-A0A8H3LQJ5-F1
#
_cell.length_a   1.000
_cell.length_b   1.000
_cell.length_c   1.000
_cell.angle_alpha   90.00
_cell.angle_beta   90.00
_cell.angle_gamma   90.00
#
_symmetry.space_group_name_H-M   'P 1'
#
loop_
_entity.id
_entity.type
_entity.pdbx_description
1 polymer ?
#
loop_
_entity_poly.entity_id
_entity_poly.type
_entity_poly.pdbx_seq_one_letter_code
_entity_poly.pdbx_strand_id
1 'polypeptide(L)'
;MWEFTSGIPPFNDRAHDRYLFLDICKGERPKIIKNAPECYIDLMKKCWDSNPSNRPTITELEYKISEWIRCISEFYRCNRDGNYRLEVLSVDDKLKNDMIEFIEANNALAQEQADIPTIVHSHSQAYHTSRNITEIINSECLELIIKI
;
A
#
# COMPACT_ATOMS: atom_id res chain seq x y z
N MET A 1 -2.02 -4.17 0.96
CA MET A 1 -1.13 -3.22 0.25
C MET A 1 -0.14 -2.56 1.21
N TRP A 2 -0.60 -1.93 2.30
CA TRP A 2 0.32 -1.29 3.25
C TRP A 2 1.28 -2.26 3.96
N GLU A 3 0.78 -3.36 4.53
CA GLU A 3 1.64 -4.38 5.19
C GLU A 3 2.71 -4.95 4.26
N PHE A 4 2.41 -5.02 2.96
CA PHE A 4 3.35 -5.50 1.95
C PHE A 4 4.53 -4.54 1.75
N THR A 5 4.31 -3.22 1.83
CA THR A 5 5.39 -2.23 1.68
C THR A 5 6.09 -1.91 2.99
N SER A 6 5.40 -2.02 4.12
CA SER A 6 5.96 -1.70 5.44
C SER A 6 6.64 -2.88 6.13
N GLY A 7 6.26 -4.11 5.79
CA GLY A 7 6.68 -5.32 6.49
C GLY A 7 6.13 -5.45 7.92
N ILE A 8 5.22 -4.57 8.33
CA ILE A 8 4.63 -4.52 9.68
C ILE A 8 3.10 -4.35 9.62
N PRO A 9 2.35 -4.76 10.65
CA PRO A 9 0.91 -4.48 10.72
C PRO A 9 0.62 -2.96 10.79
N PRO A 10 -0.46 -2.46 10.16
CA PRO A 10 -0.84 -1.05 10.27
C PRO A 10 -1.24 -0.72 11.70
N PHE A 11 -0.87 0.47 12.18
CA PHE A 11 -1.14 0.93 13.54
C PHE A 11 -0.57 0.02 14.65
N ASN A 12 0.57 -0.64 14.37
CA ASN A 12 1.21 -1.57 15.31
C ASN A 12 1.69 -0.93 16.62
N ASP A 13 1.69 0.39 16.72
CA ASP A 13 2.18 1.17 17.85
C ASP A 13 1.13 1.37 18.96
N ARG A 14 -0.12 0.97 18.73
CA ARG A 14 -1.23 1.16 19.70
C ARG A 14 -2.22 -0.01 19.73
N ALA A 15 -3.10 -0.01 20.71
CA ALA A 15 -4.14 -1.02 20.82
C ALA A 15 -5.09 -0.97 19.60
N HIS A 16 -5.38 -2.13 19.02
CA HIS A 16 -6.45 -2.26 18.06
C HIS A 16 -7.77 -2.33 18.81
N ASP A 17 -8.30 -1.21 19.27
CA ASP A 17 -9.53 -1.11 20.05
C ASP A 17 -10.57 -0.19 19.39
N ARG A 18 -11.63 0.18 20.13
CA ARG A 18 -12.69 1.06 19.64
C ARG A 18 -12.22 2.48 19.30
N TYR A 19 -11.13 2.95 19.90
CA TYR A 19 -10.61 4.30 19.64
C TYR A 19 -9.89 4.33 18.31
N LEU A 20 -9.04 3.33 18.02
CA LEU A 20 -8.44 3.17 16.69
C LEU A 20 -9.51 3.09 15.59
N PHE A 21 -10.58 2.33 15.84
CA PHE A 21 -11.71 2.24 14.89
C PHE A 21 -12.33 3.62 14.59
N LEU A 22 -12.62 4.40 15.63
CA LEU A 22 -13.17 5.76 15.51
C LEU A 22 -12.24 6.68 14.71
N ASP A 23 -10.94 6.62 14.97
CA ASP A 23 -9.98 7.47 14.26
C ASP A 23 -9.90 7.12 12.77
N ILE A 24 -9.93 5.82 12.42
CA ILE A 24 -10.00 5.36 11.02
C ILE A 24 -11.27 5.87 10.33
N CYS A 25 -12.43 5.81 11.01
CA CYS A 25 -13.69 6.36 10.51
C CYS A 25 -13.61 7.88 10.30
N LYS A 26 -12.83 8.60 11.11
CA LYS A 26 -12.57 10.05 10.97
C LYS A 26 -11.52 10.38 9.89
N GLY A 27 -10.96 9.37 9.23
CA GLY A 27 -10.04 9.55 8.12
C GLY A 27 -8.58 9.27 8.46
N GLU A 28 -8.26 8.76 9.66
CA GLU A 28 -6.89 8.34 9.96
C GLU A 28 -6.47 7.19 9.02
N ARG A 29 -5.25 7.28 8.49
CA ARG A 29 -4.65 6.28 7.60
C ARG A 29 -3.21 5.96 8.04
N PRO A 30 -2.70 4.75 7.74
CA PRO A 30 -1.32 4.41 8.00
C PRO A 30 -0.33 5.39 7.36
N LYS A 31 0.80 5.62 8.02
CA LYS A 31 1.87 6.49 7.50
C LYS A 31 2.42 5.91 6.18
N ILE A 32 2.65 6.77 5.20
CA ILE A 32 3.26 6.36 3.93
C ILE A 32 4.72 5.98 4.17
N ILE A 33 5.11 4.79 3.70
CA ILE A 33 6.48 4.27 3.82
C ILE A 33 7.38 5.02 2.86
N LYS A 34 8.54 5.46 3.34
CA LYS A 34 9.57 6.10 2.53
C LYS A 34 10.09 5.09 1.49
N ASN A 35 10.40 5.55 0.28
CA ASN A 35 10.92 4.73 -0.83
C ASN A 35 9.94 3.74 -1.45
N ALA A 36 8.64 3.78 -1.10
CA ALA A 36 7.62 3.08 -1.88
C ALA A 36 7.37 3.83 -3.21
N PRO A 37 7.14 3.12 -4.34
CA PRO A 37 6.79 3.75 -5.62
C PRO A 37 5.55 4.63 -5.50
N GLU A 38 5.56 5.84 -6.09
CA GLU A 38 4.47 6.80 -5.97
C GLU A 38 3.18 6.26 -6.60
N CYS A 39 3.28 5.58 -7.74
CA CYS A 39 2.17 4.91 -8.40
C CYS A 39 1.49 3.86 -7.52
N TYR A 40 2.26 3.17 -6.65
CA TYR A 40 1.74 2.23 -5.66
C TYR A 40 1.10 2.96 -4.47
N ILE A 41 1.73 4.04 -4.00
CA ILE A 41 1.18 4.91 -2.96
C ILE A 41 -0.18 5.47 -3.40
N ASP A 42 -0.29 5.97 -4.61
CA ASP A 42 -1.52 6.51 -5.18
C ASP A 42 -2.60 5.46 -5.34
N LEU A 43 -2.24 4.24 -5.78
CA LEU A 43 -3.18 3.14 -5.85
C LEU A 43 -3.69 2.76 -4.44
N MET A 44 -2.78 2.64 -3.47
CA MET A 44 -3.13 2.39 -2.08
C MET A 44 -4.03 3.49 -1.50
N LYS A 45 -3.77 4.77 -1.84
CA LYS A 45 -4.62 5.90 -1.47
C LYS A 45 -6.04 5.78 -2.00
N LYS A 46 -6.20 5.37 -3.26
CA LYS A 46 -7.51 5.14 -3.85
C LYS A 46 -8.25 3.98 -3.18
N CYS A 47 -7.56 2.89 -2.83
CA CYS A 47 -8.18 1.74 -2.16
C CYS A 47 -8.84 2.06 -0.82
N TRP A 48 -8.37 3.09 -0.10
CA TRP A 48 -8.93 3.53 1.18
C TRP A 48 -9.52 4.94 1.16
N ASP A 49 -9.91 5.42 -0.02
CA ASP A 49 -10.58 6.71 -0.20
C ASP A 49 -11.87 6.75 0.64
N SER A 50 -12.12 7.89 1.28
CA SER A 50 -13.32 8.09 2.09
C SER A 50 -14.60 8.02 1.26
N ASN A 51 -14.55 8.41 -0.01
CA ASN A 51 -15.64 8.22 -0.96
C ASN A 51 -15.51 6.83 -1.63
N PRO A 52 -16.45 5.89 -1.40
CA PRO A 52 -16.40 4.57 -2.02
C PRO A 52 -16.40 4.59 -3.54
N SER A 53 -17.00 5.60 -4.17
CA SER A 53 -17.01 5.73 -5.64
C SER A 53 -15.64 6.02 -6.23
N ASN A 54 -14.68 6.50 -5.44
CA ASN A 54 -13.29 6.70 -5.88
C ASN A 54 -12.44 5.44 -5.75
N ARG A 55 -12.93 4.40 -5.04
CA ARG A 55 -12.19 3.17 -4.82
C ARG A 55 -12.18 2.33 -6.09
N PRO A 56 -11.04 1.75 -6.49
CA PRO A 56 -11.00 0.87 -7.64
C PRO A 56 -11.79 -0.40 -7.34
N THR A 57 -12.41 -0.95 -8.38
CA THR A 57 -12.94 -2.31 -8.36
C THR A 57 -11.79 -3.32 -8.24
N ILE A 58 -12.12 -4.54 -7.81
CA ILE A 58 -11.12 -5.61 -7.74
C ILE A 58 -10.51 -5.91 -9.12
N THR A 59 -11.30 -5.81 -10.19
CA THR A 59 -10.85 -6.06 -11.57
C THR A 59 -9.89 -4.97 -12.05
N GLU A 60 -10.15 -3.69 -11.73
CA GLU A 60 -9.21 -2.59 -12.05
C GLU A 60 -7.90 -2.74 -11.27
N LEU A 61 -7.98 -3.15 -10.01
CA LEU A 61 -6.82 -3.39 -9.17
C LEU A 61 -5.96 -4.55 -9.69
N GLU A 62 -6.60 -5.68 -10.02
CA GLU A 62 -5.95 -6.86 -10.60
C GLU A 62 -5.27 -6.53 -11.92
N TYR A 63 -5.98 -5.86 -12.83
CA TYR A 63 -5.45 -5.45 -14.13
C TYR A 63 -4.19 -4.59 -13.96
N LYS A 64 -4.28 -3.56 -13.10
CA LYS A 64 -3.18 -2.62 -12.89
C LYS A 64 -1.94 -3.30 -12.29
N ILE A 65 -2.12 -4.14 -11.28
CA ILE A 65 -1.02 -4.89 -10.67
C ILE A 65 -0.40 -5.88 -11.66
N SER A 66 -1.23 -6.56 -12.46
CA SER A 66 -0.76 -7.52 -13.46
C SER A 66 0.10 -6.85 -14.54
N GLU A 67 -0.31 -5.67 -15.01
CA GLU A 67 0.46 -4.91 -16.00
C GLU A 67 1.80 -4.42 -15.45
N TRP A 68 1.83 -3.96 -14.20
CA TRP A 68 3.10 -3.65 -13.53
C TRP A 68 4.03 -4.87 -13.45
N ILE A 69 3.52 -6.01 -12.97
CA ILE A 69 4.29 -7.24 -12.86
C ILE A 69 4.83 -7.67 -14.24
N ARG A 70 4.00 -7.59 -15.29
CA ARG A 70 4.38 -7.91 -16.66
C ARG A 70 5.55 -7.02 -17.12
N CYS A 71 5.40 -5.70 -17.02
CA CYS A 71 6.43 -4.74 -17.45
C CYS A 71 7.75 -4.89 -16.67
N ILE A 72 7.66 -5.05 -15.34
CA ILE A 72 8.84 -5.25 -14.49
C ILE A 72 9.55 -6.57 -14.84
N SER A 73 8.79 -7.66 -15.05
CA SER A 73 9.36 -8.95 -15.43
C SER A 73 10.07 -8.89 -16.78
N GLU A 74 9.47 -8.20 -17.75
CA GLU A 74 10.06 -7.97 -19.07
C GLU A 74 11.32 -7.13 -18.98
N PHE A 75 11.33 -6.08 -18.16
CA PHE A 75 12.52 -5.26 -17.90
C PHE A 75 13.69 -6.12 -17.38
N TYR A 76 13.47 -6.92 -16.33
CA TYR A 76 14.54 -7.77 -15.80
C TYR A 76 14.96 -8.89 -16.76
N ARG A 77 14.04 -9.39 -17.59
CA ARG A 77 14.35 -10.39 -18.62
C ARG A 77 15.26 -9.83 -19.70
N CYS A 78 14.97 -8.64 -20.21
CA CYS A 78 15.75 -7.99 -21.26
C CYS A 78 17.13 -7.51 -20.77
N ASN A 79 17.26 -7.21 -19.47
CA ASN A 79 18.47 -6.63 -18.87
C ASN A 79 19.28 -7.63 -18.04
N ARG A 80 19.18 -8.93 -18.37
CA ARG A 80 19.84 -10.02 -17.65
C ARG A 80 21.37 -9.95 -17.67
N ASP A 81 21.93 -9.31 -18.69
CA ASP A 81 23.38 -9.12 -18.87
C ASP A 81 23.93 -7.92 -18.08
N GLY A 82 23.07 -7.21 -17.34
CA GLY A 82 23.44 -6.00 -16.60
C GLY A 82 23.57 -4.75 -17.48
N ASN A 83 23.29 -4.85 -18.77
CA ASN A 83 23.27 -3.73 -19.69
C ASN A 83 21.85 -3.15 -19.77
N TYR A 84 21.49 -2.35 -18.77
CA TYR A 84 20.14 -1.79 -18.62
C TYR A 84 19.71 -0.93 -19.82
N ARG A 85 19.08 -1.55 -20.81
CA ARG A 85 18.36 -0.95 -21.91
C ARG A 85 16.86 -0.98 -21.63
N LEU A 86 16.24 0.19 -21.68
CA LEU A 86 14.80 0.36 -21.49
C LEU A 86 14.04 0.02 -22.78
N GLU A 87 14.14 -1.24 -23.22
CA GLU A 87 13.48 -1.77 -24.42
C GLU A 87 12.23 -2.59 -24.05
N VAL A 88 11.40 -2.06 -23.15
CA VAL A 88 10.11 -2.67 -22.83
C VAL A 88 9.11 -2.24 -23.90
N LEU A 89 8.54 -3.21 -24.61
CA LEU A 89 7.35 -3.04 -25.46
C LEU A 89 6.15 -2.68 -24.54
N SER A 90 6.06 -1.41 -24.15
CA SER A 90 4.93 -0.82 -23.43
C SER A 90 4.14 0.06 -24.38
N VAL A 91 2.84 -0.19 -24.48
CA VAL A 91 1.93 0.51 -25.40
C VAL A 91 1.39 1.83 -24.80
N ASP A 92 1.79 2.18 -23.57
CA ASP A 92 1.43 3.44 -22.90
C ASP A 92 2.60 4.00 -22.05
N ASP A 93 2.77 5.33 -22.07
CA ASP A 93 3.83 6.06 -21.37
C ASP A 93 3.67 5.97 -19.85
N LYS A 94 2.42 5.92 -19.38
CA LYS A 94 2.13 5.83 -17.94
C LYS A 94 2.65 4.52 -17.35
N LEU A 95 2.39 3.39 -18.02
CA LEU A 95 2.82 2.08 -17.53
C LEU A 95 4.36 1.98 -17.47
N LYS A 96 5.03 2.62 -18.42
CA LYS A 96 6.49 2.75 -18.43
C LYS A 96 6.99 3.57 -17.24
N ASN A 97 6.36 4.70 -16.94
CA ASN A 97 6.73 5.53 -15.78
C ASN A 97 6.49 4.79 -14.47
N ASP A 98 5.31 4.17 -14.30
CA ASP A 98 5.01 3.36 -13.12
C ASP A 98 6.09 2.28 -12.91
N MET A 99 6.47 1.55 -13.97
CA MET A 99 7.54 0.55 -13.92
C MET A 99 8.90 1.14 -13.49
N ILE A 100 9.28 2.31 -14.00
CA ILE A 100 10.54 2.99 -13.62
C ILE A 100 10.56 3.27 -12.12
N GLU A 101 9.46 3.75 -11.55
CA GLU A 101 9.38 4.00 -10.10
C GLU A 101 9.62 2.73 -9.27
N PHE A 102 9.10 1.57 -9.70
CA PHE A 102 9.39 0.29 -9.04
C PHE A 102 10.86 -0.10 -9.11
N ILE A 103 11.51 0.11 -10.26
CA ILE A 103 12.93 -0.20 -10.45
C ILE A 103 13.80 0.72 -9.56
N GLU A 104 13.49 2.01 -9.53
CA GLU A 104 14.18 2.99 -8.70
C GLU A 104 14.03 2.69 -7.21
N ALA A 105 12.81 2.38 -6.76
CA ALA A 105 12.54 1.96 -5.38
C ALA A 105 13.36 0.71 -5.00
N ASN A 106 13.38 -0.31 -5.87
CA ASN A 106 14.16 -1.52 -5.64
C ASN A 106 15.68 -1.24 -5.55
N ASN A 107 16.20 -0.37 -6.41
CA ASN A 107 17.60 0.02 -6.38
C ASN A 107 17.95 0.81 -5.11
N ALA A 108 17.06 1.71 -4.66
CA ALA A 108 17.25 2.45 -3.41
C ALA A 108 17.29 1.53 -2.18
N LEU A 109 16.39 0.53 -2.11
CA LEU A 109 16.39 -0.47 -1.04
C LEU A 109 17.69 -1.27 -0.98
N ALA A 110 18.26 -1.64 -2.13
CA ALA A 110 19.55 -2.34 -2.18
C ALA A 110 20.71 -1.51 -1.61
N GLN A 111 20.60 -0.17 -1.59
CA GLN A 111 21.61 0.73 -1.01
C GLN A 111 21.40 0.98 0.49
N GLU A 112 20.16 0.94 1.00
CA GLU A 112 19.81 1.23 2.39
C GLU A 112 19.94 0.04 3.37
N GLN A 113 20.30 -1.16 2.88
CA GLN A 113 20.39 -2.40 3.66
C GLN A 113 21.47 -2.40 4.78
N ALA A 114 22.15 -1.28 5.05
CA ALA A 114 23.19 -1.19 6.07
C ALA A 114 22.67 -0.90 7.51
N ASP A 115 21.49 -0.30 7.69
CA ASP A 115 21.10 0.28 9.00
C ASP A 115 19.62 0.09 9.38
N ILE A 116 19.08 -1.14 9.38
CA ILE A 116 17.73 -1.40 9.92
C ILE A 116 17.81 -1.92 11.36
N PRO A 117 17.41 -1.15 12.38
CA PRO A 117 17.24 -1.68 13.74
C PRO A 117 16.15 -2.75 13.72
N THR A 118 16.53 -3.99 13.99
CA THR A 118 15.74 -5.22 13.82
C THR A 118 14.59 -5.37 14.83
N ILE A 119 14.28 -4.37 15.66
CA ILE A 119 13.28 -4.51 16.72
C ILE A 119 12.15 -3.51 16.50
N VAL A 120 11.14 -3.97 15.77
CA VAL A 120 9.82 -3.32 15.74
C VAL A 120 9.09 -3.76 17.01
N HIS A 121 9.02 -2.88 18.00
CA HIS A 121 8.20 -3.11 19.19
C HIS A 121 6.72 -2.83 18.84
N SER A 122 5.96 -3.89 18.59
CA SER A 122 4.51 -3.80 18.44
C SER A 122 3.82 -3.74 19.79
N HIS A 123 2.73 -2.97 19.87
CA HIS A 123 1.82 -2.96 21.00
C HIS A 123 1.23 -4.36 21.21
N SER A 124 1.16 -4.84 22.45
CA SER A 124 0.67 -6.20 22.76
C SER A 124 -0.78 -6.45 22.33
N GLN A 125 -1.55 -5.37 22.16
CA GLN A 125 -2.92 -5.39 21.67
C GLN A 125 -3.07 -4.97 20.19
N ALA A 126 -1.97 -4.88 19.43
CA ALA A 126 -1.99 -4.63 17.99
C ALA A 126 -2.07 -5.93 17.20
N TYR A 127 -3.22 -6.60 17.24
CA TYR A 127 -3.45 -7.84 16.50
C TYR A 127 -4.78 -7.79 15.75
N HIS A 128 -4.84 -8.50 14.62
CA HIS A 128 -6.03 -8.56 13.79
C HIS A 128 -7.08 -9.43 14.48
N THR A 129 -8.26 -8.86 14.75
CA THR A 129 -9.41 -9.61 15.27
C THR A 129 -10.67 -9.20 14.54
N SER A 130 -11.46 -10.17 14.10
CA SER A 130 -12.84 -9.90 13.73
C SER A 130 -13.61 -9.50 14.99
N ARG A 131 -14.28 -8.34 14.93
CA ARG A 131 -15.20 -7.90 15.99
C ARG A 131 -16.53 -7.50 15.38
N ASN A 132 -17.61 -7.74 16.11
CA ASN A 132 -18.93 -7.35 15.69
C ASN A 132 -19.02 -5.82 15.68
N ILE A 133 -19.12 -5.23 14.49
CA ILE A 133 -19.21 -3.78 14.29
C ILE A 133 -20.38 -3.19 15.11
N THR A 134 -21.48 -3.92 15.23
CA THR A 134 -22.67 -3.51 16.00
C THR A 134 -22.39 -3.34 17.49
N GLU A 135 -21.39 -4.03 18.05
CA GLU A 135 -20.98 -3.90 19.45
C GLU A 135 -20.02 -2.72 19.69
N ILE A 136 -19.44 -2.18 18.62
CA ILE A 136 -18.43 -1.10 18.65
C ILE A 136 -19.06 0.26 18.32
N ILE A 137 -20.11 0.27 17.50
CA ILE A 137 -20.81 1.47 17.06
C ILE A 137 -21.68 2.03 18.18
N ASN A 138 -21.32 3.22 18.67
CA ASN A 138 -22.25 4.18 19.30
C ASN A 138 -22.84 5.12 18.21
N SER A 139 -23.81 5.99 18.56
CA SER A 139 -24.48 6.89 17.60
C SER A 139 -23.53 7.73 16.74
N GLU A 140 -22.37 8.12 17.28
CA GLU A 140 -21.33 8.88 16.57
C GLU A 140 -20.69 8.11 15.40
N CYS A 141 -20.58 6.77 15.49
CA CYS A 141 -20.05 5.95 14.39
C CYS A 141 -21.07 5.75 13.27
N LEU A 142 -22.37 5.65 13.60
CA LEU A 142 -23.44 5.47 12.62
C LEU A 142 -23.51 6.67 11.66
N GLU A 143 -23.39 7.89 12.17
CA GLU A 143 -23.40 9.09 11.32
C GLU A 143 -22.19 9.18 10.38
N LEU A 144 -21.03 8.62 10.79
CA LEU A 144 -19.83 8.56 9.95
C LEU A 144 -19.90 7.44 8.90
N ILE A 145 -20.48 6.29 9.26
CA ILE A 145 -20.65 5.15 8.34
C ILE A 145 -21.72 5.44 7.28
N ILE A 146 -22.79 6.15 7.62
CA ILE A 146 -23.85 6.52 6.67
C ILE A 146 -23.36 7.55 5.62
N LYS A 147 -22.27 8.28 5.91
CA LYS A 147 -21.68 9.29 5.04
C LYS A 147 -20.51 8.79 4.19
N ILE A 148 -20.04 7.57 4.42
CA ILE A 148 -19.06 6.84 3.58
C ILE A 148 -19.85 6.04 2.57
#